data_AF-D0NUL3-F1
#
_entry.id   AF-D0NUL3-F1
#
_cell.length_a   1.000
_cell.length_b   1.000
_cell.length_c   1.000
_cell.angle_alpha   90.00
_cell.angle_beta   90.00
_cell.angle_gamma   90.00
#
_symmetry.space_group_name_H-M   'P 1'
#
loop_
_entity.id
_entity.type
_entity.pdbx_description
1 polymer ?
#
loop_
_entity_poly.entity_id
_entity_poly.type
_entity_poly.pdbx_seq_one_letter_code
_entity_poly.pdbx_strand_id
1 'polypeptide(L)'
;MVKRRAATGARNMKKPCCLVPSSPDFITLPDLVTLLHLQLVPFLTPHDLSRMLRCLSRLLKPELSESLATFGLKIFYERDSVHFGQKCCSDWHQLVPEEAEGGEGMCIECFPDAPKDLPLPRLRNARVHLLEAMCLADDGFTLVCDGVLQMHYGQYASPRFGSMQPVVFSLAEAIERQREEKPTKSRSTGTIQTDEIDTDDVEQLTRLLDTVQMGVGTQFFSGRKQHCTPGNAVEAHWRNIAVDLETGTTICRYCQLIVEHSSKHRCERCTLVFARLLQQHCAALYQPLKLFMLRNLKHVRYVKPCRGWNCTNNDFQGDYLMDLIAGFTPAGVLCGVYLTDLRILPRMISDRLALGAFKPVIERRPVQRAEE
;
A
#
# COMPACT_ATOMS: atom_id res chain seq x y z
N MET A 1 64.23 54.63 -56.26
CA MET A 1 64.70 55.23 -54.99
C MET A 1 64.19 54.37 -53.85
N VAL A 2 65.09 53.69 -53.14
CA VAL A 2 64.79 52.69 -52.11
C VAL A 2 64.27 53.37 -50.84
N LYS A 3 63.15 52.91 -50.26
CA LYS A 3 62.78 53.24 -48.88
C LYS A 3 62.61 51.98 -48.04
N ARG A 4 63.47 51.90 -47.04
CA ARG A 4 63.63 50.85 -46.04
C ARG A 4 62.52 50.88 -44.99
N ARG A 5 62.34 49.71 -44.38
CA ARG A 5 61.48 49.32 -43.26
C ARG A 5 61.57 50.24 -42.02
N ALA A 6 60.48 50.28 -41.25
CA ALA A 6 60.54 50.31 -39.79
C ALA A 6 59.44 49.38 -39.23
N ALA A 7 59.86 48.42 -38.41
CA ALA A 7 59.03 47.43 -37.76
C ALA A 7 58.59 47.94 -36.38
N THR A 8 57.30 47.85 -36.08
CA THR A 8 56.73 48.07 -34.74
C THR A 8 56.55 46.73 -34.04
N GLY A 9 57.43 46.45 -33.08
CA GLY A 9 57.23 45.40 -32.09
C GLY A 9 56.37 45.93 -30.94
N ALA A 10 55.19 45.34 -30.73
CA ALA A 10 54.40 45.53 -29.52
C ALA A 10 54.40 44.23 -28.72
N ARG A 11 54.85 44.34 -27.46
CA ARG A 11 55.06 43.28 -26.48
C ARG A 11 53.75 42.59 -26.11
N ASN A 12 53.67 41.28 -26.36
CA ASN A 12 52.70 40.40 -25.71
C ASN A 12 53.10 40.23 -24.23
N MET A 13 52.39 40.92 -23.32
CA MET A 13 52.48 40.61 -21.89
C MET A 13 51.78 39.27 -21.64
N LYS A 14 52.58 38.25 -21.29
CA LYS A 14 52.08 36.97 -20.79
C LYS A 14 51.25 37.22 -19.54
N LYS A 15 49.94 36.95 -19.60
CA LYS A 15 49.11 36.78 -18.41
C LYS A 15 49.72 35.65 -17.56
N PRO A 16 49.88 35.81 -16.24
CA PRO A 16 50.28 34.71 -15.39
C PRO A 16 49.18 33.65 -15.45
N CYS A 17 49.51 32.47 -15.98
CA CYS A 17 48.71 31.28 -15.75
C CYS A 17 48.74 31.00 -14.26
N CYS A 18 47.72 31.46 -13.54
CA CYS A 18 47.35 30.82 -12.28
C CYS A 18 46.94 29.39 -12.64
N LEU A 19 47.86 28.46 -12.42
CA LEU A 19 47.53 27.05 -12.29
C LEU A 19 46.55 26.96 -11.13
N VAL A 20 45.27 26.80 -11.46
CA VAL A 20 44.26 26.35 -10.52
C VAL A 20 44.80 25.04 -9.94
N PRO A 21 44.91 24.89 -8.61
CA PRO A 21 45.28 23.61 -8.04
C PRO A 21 44.24 22.60 -8.51
N SER A 22 44.69 21.51 -9.15
CA SER A 22 43.85 20.35 -9.41
C SER A 22 43.19 19.95 -8.09
N SER A 23 41.88 20.12 -8.01
CA SER A 23 41.11 19.61 -6.87
C SER A 23 41.39 18.11 -6.77
N PRO A 24 41.52 17.54 -5.57
CA PRO A 24 41.55 16.10 -5.41
C PRO A 24 40.34 15.51 -6.13
N ASP A 25 40.54 14.41 -6.87
CA ASP A 25 39.46 13.61 -7.45
C ASP A 25 38.64 13.02 -6.30
N PHE A 26 37.74 13.82 -5.74
CA PHE A 26 36.82 13.38 -4.70
C PHE A 26 35.74 12.54 -5.38
N ILE A 27 35.84 11.23 -5.22
CA ILE A 27 34.76 10.31 -5.60
C ILE A 27 33.55 10.67 -4.74
N THR A 28 32.49 11.18 -5.37
CA THR A 28 31.26 11.54 -4.66
C THR A 28 30.40 10.31 -4.40
N LEU A 29 29.44 10.41 -3.47
CA LEU A 29 28.49 9.31 -3.23
C LEU A 29 27.71 8.90 -4.51
N PRO A 30 27.21 9.82 -5.35
CA PRO A 30 26.66 9.47 -6.67
C PRO A 30 27.62 8.66 -7.54
N ASP A 31 28.91 8.99 -7.55
CA ASP A 31 29.93 8.27 -8.32
C ASP A 31 30.13 6.85 -7.78
N LEU A 32 30.20 6.69 -6.45
CA LEU A 32 30.27 5.37 -5.81
C LEU A 32 29.07 4.50 -6.14
N VAL A 33 27.85 5.04 -6.02
CA VAL A 33 26.63 4.30 -6.36
C VAL A 33 26.62 3.93 -7.84
N THR A 34 26.97 4.87 -8.72
CA THR A 34 27.00 4.60 -10.16
C THR A 34 28.00 3.51 -10.52
N LEU A 35 29.20 3.54 -9.95
CA LEU A 35 30.29 2.63 -10.27
C LEU A 35 30.21 1.29 -9.56
N LEU A 36 29.68 1.25 -8.32
CA LEU A 36 29.76 0.10 -7.42
C LEU A 36 28.40 -0.42 -6.95
N HIS A 37 27.28 -0.01 -7.57
CA HIS A 37 25.94 -0.46 -7.15
C HIS A 37 25.84 -1.99 -7.05
N LEU A 38 26.41 -2.76 -7.99
CA LEU A 38 26.33 -4.22 -7.97
C LEU A 38 27.00 -4.85 -6.73
N GLN A 39 28.04 -4.21 -6.19
CA GLN A 39 28.71 -4.68 -4.97
C GLN A 39 28.08 -4.10 -3.70
N LEU A 40 27.50 -2.90 -3.76
CA LEU A 40 26.91 -2.21 -2.60
C LEU A 40 25.52 -2.76 -2.26
N VAL A 41 24.68 -2.93 -3.28
CA VAL A 41 23.24 -3.21 -3.15
C VAL A 41 22.92 -4.49 -2.35
N PRO A 42 23.66 -5.61 -2.47
CA PRO A 42 23.42 -6.80 -1.67
C PRO A 42 23.54 -6.60 -0.15
N PHE A 43 24.19 -5.53 0.31
CA PHE A 43 24.37 -5.21 1.73
C PHE A 43 23.37 -4.16 2.25
N LEU A 44 22.49 -3.64 1.38
CA LEU A 44 21.52 -2.61 1.73
C LEU A 44 20.14 -3.22 1.94
N THR A 45 19.47 -2.82 3.01
CA THR A 45 18.04 -3.15 3.19
C THR A 45 17.18 -2.36 2.20
N PRO A 46 15.93 -2.78 1.95
CA PRO A 46 15.00 -1.98 1.14
C PRO A 46 14.83 -0.54 1.66
N HIS A 47 14.82 -0.35 2.98
CA HIS A 47 14.77 0.97 3.60
C HIS A 47 16.02 1.80 3.34
N ASP A 48 17.21 1.19 3.35
CA ASP A 48 18.46 1.87 3.02
C ASP A 48 18.48 2.30 1.55
N LEU A 49 18.02 1.42 0.65
CA LEU A 49 17.87 1.72 -0.77
C LEU A 49 16.88 2.87 -1.01
N SER A 50 15.71 2.82 -0.36
CA SER A 50 14.70 3.89 -0.42
C SER A 50 15.25 5.24 0.04
N ARG A 51 15.95 5.26 1.19
CA ARG A 51 16.61 6.48 1.71
C ARG A 51 17.67 6.99 0.76
N MET A 52 18.53 6.11 0.25
CA MET A 52 19.58 6.46 -0.70
C MET A 52 19.00 7.06 -1.99
N LEU A 53 18.00 6.43 -2.59
CA LEU A 53 17.34 6.91 -3.81
C LEU A 53 16.69 8.27 -3.61
N ARG A 54 16.05 8.50 -2.46
CA ARG A 54 15.50 9.81 -2.11
C ARG A 54 16.59 10.89 -1.99
N CYS A 55 17.69 10.58 -1.31
CA CYS A 55 18.83 11.50 -1.17
C CYS A 55 19.53 11.80 -2.50
N LEU A 56 19.54 10.85 -3.43
CA LEU A 56 20.24 10.95 -4.71
C LEU A 56 19.30 11.13 -5.92
N SER A 57 18.04 11.49 -5.67
CA SER A 57 16.94 11.53 -6.66
C SER A 57 17.23 12.38 -7.91
N ARG A 58 18.07 13.42 -7.76
CA ARG A 58 18.47 14.32 -8.87
C ARG A 58 19.87 14.06 -9.41
N LEU A 59 20.61 13.14 -8.80
CA LEU A 59 22.03 12.90 -9.06
C LEU A 59 22.28 11.59 -9.79
N LEU A 60 21.37 10.62 -9.65
CA LEU A 60 21.44 9.34 -10.38
C LEU A 60 20.68 9.42 -11.69
N LYS A 61 21.15 8.64 -12.67
CA LYS A 61 20.42 8.41 -13.92
C LYS A 61 19.11 7.66 -13.63
N PRO A 62 18.00 7.99 -14.32
CA PRO A 62 16.71 7.33 -14.11
C PRO A 62 16.78 5.81 -14.20
N GLU A 63 17.53 5.27 -15.16
CA GLU A 63 17.65 3.81 -15.37
C GLU A 63 18.33 3.12 -14.20
N LEU A 64 19.34 3.78 -13.59
CA LEU A 64 20.01 3.26 -12.41
C LEU A 64 19.07 3.33 -11.20
N SER A 65 18.36 4.43 -11.01
CA SER A 65 17.37 4.58 -9.92
C SER A 65 16.27 3.52 -10.00
N GLU A 66 15.75 3.25 -11.19
CA GLU A 66 14.76 2.20 -11.42
C GLU A 66 15.32 0.80 -11.16
N SER A 67 16.57 0.52 -11.58
CA SER A 67 17.22 -0.76 -11.33
C SER A 67 17.41 -1.02 -9.83
N LEU A 68 17.89 -0.01 -9.10
CA LEU A 68 18.04 -0.04 -7.64
C LEU A 68 16.70 -0.22 -6.92
N ALA A 69 15.67 0.51 -7.36
CA ALA A 69 14.33 0.37 -6.80
C ALA A 69 13.74 -1.02 -7.06
N THR A 70 13.93 -1.55 -8.27
CA THR A 70 13.53 -2.91 -8.64
C THR A 70 14.19 -3.94 -7.73
N PHE A 71 15.47 -3.77 -7.41
CA PHE A 71 16.17 -4.66 -6.49
C PHE A 71 15.56 -4.60 -5.08
N GLY A 72 15.32 -3.41 -4.53
CA GLY A 72 14.69 -3.25 -3.21
C GLY A 72 13.29 -3.87 -3.14
N LEU A 73 12.51 -3.73 -4.22
CA LEU A 73 11.19 -4.34 -4.35
C LEU A 73 11.27 -5.87 -4.38
N LYS A 74 12.24 -6.45 -5.10
CA LYS A 74 12.46 -7.90 -5.14
C LYS A 74 12.73 -8.48 -3.75
N ILE A 75 13.51 -7.79 -2.91
CA ILE A 75 13.74 -8.23 -1.53
C ILE A 75 12.43 -8.36 -0.76
N PHE A 76 11.53 -7.38 -0.86
CA PHE A 76 10.20 -7.49 -0.23
C PHE A 76 9.40 -8.66 -0.79
N TYR A 77 9.37 -8.82 -2.10
CA TYR A 77 8.58 -9.85 -2.75
C TYR A 77 9.08 -11.26 -2.46
N GLU A 78 10.39 -11.45 -2.36
CA GLU A 78 11.00 -12.71 -1.95
C GLU A 78 10.73 -12.99 -0.46
N ARG A 79 10.92 -11.98 0.41
CA ARG A 79 10.70 -12.09 1.85
C ARG A 79 9.25 -12.43 2.18
N ASP A 80 8.30 -11.76 1.52
CA ASP A 80 6.88 -11.82 1.84
C ASP A 80 6.11 -12.76 0.89
N SER A 81 6.82 -13.49 0.02
CA SER A 81 6.25 -14.42 -0.97
C SER A 81 5.15 -13.77 -1.82
N VAL A 82 5.43 -12.58 -2.34
CA VAL A 82 4.48 -11.81 -3.15
C VAL A 82 4.37 -12.43 -4.54
N HIS A 83 3.14 -12.73 -4.96
CA HIS A 83 2.86 -13.31 -6.27
C HIS A 83 2.43 -12.22 -7.25
N PHE A 84 2.89 -12.29 -8.50
CA PHE A 84 2.54 -11.32 -9.55
C PHE A 84 1.61 -11.93 -10.59
N GLY A 85 0.49 -11.25 -10.87
CA GLY A 85 -0.41 -11.62 -11.96
C GLY A 85 -1.19 -12.92 -11.72
N GLN A 86 -1.04 -13.51 -10.54
CA GLN A 86 -1.76 -14.71 -10.09
C GLN A 86 -3.05 -14.38 -9.36
N LYS A 87 -3.35 -13.08 -9.21
CA LYS A 87 -4.62 -12.56 -8.70
C LYS A 87 -5.05 -13.22 -7.37
N CYS A 88 -4.10 -13.49 -6.47
CA CYS A 88 -4.29 -14.25 -5.24
C CYS A 88 -4.11 -13.37 -4.00
N CYS A 89 -4.40 -13.91 -2.81
CA CYS A 89 -4.23 -13.20 -1.53
C CYS A 89 -2.81 -12.70 -1.22
N SER A 90 -1.81 -13.20 -1.94
CA SER A 90 -0.41 -12.76 -1.83
C SER A 90 0.01 -11.82 -2.97
N ASP A 91 -0.93 -11.35 -3.81
CA ASP A 91 -0.68 -10.37 -4.86
C ASP A 91 -0.97 -8.95 -4.36
N TRP A 92 0.08 -8.25 -3.91
CA TRP A 92 -0.07 -6.94 -3.28
C TRP A 92 -0.41 -5.82 -4.28
N HIS A 93 -0.24 -6.07 -5.58
CA HIS A 93 -0.46 -5.06 -6.64
C HIS A 93 -1.83 -5.22 -7.30
N GLN A 94 -2.69 -6.09 -6.77
CA GLN A 94 -4.02 -6.32 -7.33
C GLN A 94 -5.04 -5.35 -6.72
N LEU A 95 -5.85 -4.68 -7.55
CA LEU A 95 -6.99 -3.87 -7.08
C LEU A 95 -8.37 -4.56 -7.14
N VAL A 96 -8.40 -5.78 -7.70
CA VAL A 96 -9.44 -6.86 -7.75
C VAL A 96 -10.84 -6.42 -8.26
N PRO A 97 -11.64 -7.19 -9.06
CA PRO A 97 -11.50 -8.58 -9.55
C PRO A 97 -11.72 -8.78 -11.08
N GLU A 98 -11.45 -9.98 -11.59
CA GLU A 98 -12.42 -10.65 -12.48
C GLU A 98 -13.15 -11.65 -11.56
N GLU A 99 -14.46 -11.54 -11.48
CA GLU A 99 -15.43 -12.21 -10.58
C GLU A 99 -14.96 -12.76 -9.19
N ALA A 100 -14.27 -11.96 -8.37
CA ALA A 100 -13.67 -12.36 -7.07
C ALA A 100 -12.87 -13.69 -7.13
N GLU A 101 -12.29 -13.96 -8.30
CA GLU A 101 -11.87 -15.26 -8.81
C GLU A 101 -10.81 -15.98 -7.97
N GLY A 102 -11.12 -17.25 -7.68
CA GLY A 102 -10.26 -18.18 -6.94
C GLY A 102 -10.96 -18.89 -5.77
N GLY A 103 -12.29 -18.84 -5.68
CA GLY A 103 -13.10 -19.47 -4.62
C GLY A 103 -13.04 -21.00 -4.53
N GLU A 104 -12.26 -21.70 -5.37
CA GLU A 104 -12.01 -23.13 -5.20
C GLU A 104 -10.52 -23.44 -5.29
N GLY A 105 -9.78 -23.14 -4.22
CA GLY A 105 -8.42 -23.62 -4.09
C GLY A 105 -7.64 -22.94 -2.99
N MET A 106 -6.96 -23.74 -2.17
CA MET A 106 -5.80 -23.23 -1.45
C MET A 106 -4.76 -22.76 -2.48
N CYS A 107 -3.94 -21.78 -2.12
CA CYS A 107 -2.74 -21.40 -2.87
C CYS A 107 -1.71 -22.55 -2.77
N ILE A 108 -2.04 -23.71 -3.33
CA ILE A 108 -1.21 -24.93 -3.35
C ILE A 108 -0.24 -24.88 -4.54
N GLU A 109 -0.65 -24.22 -5.63
CA GLU A 109 0.11 -24.14 -6.89
C GLU A 109 0.65 -22.74 -7.19
N CYS A 110 0.73 -21.86 -6.18
CA CYS A 110 1.35 -20.55 -6.35
C CYS A 110 2.88 -20.67 -6.40
N PHE A 111 3.40 -21.29 -7.45
CA PHE A 111 4.82 -21.31 -7.78
C PHE A 111 4.96 -20.88 -9.23
N PRO A 112 5.37 -19.63 -9.44
CA PRO A 112 6.66 -19.50 -10.06
C PRO A 112 7.57 -18.59 -9.24
N ASP A 113 8.89 -18.79 -9.42
CA ASP A 113 9.89 -17.80 -9.05
C ASP A 113 9.42 -16.40 -9.48
N ALA A 114 9.68 -15.38 -8.66
CA ALA A 114 9.37 -14.01 -9.01
C ALA A 114 9.90 -13.72 -10.43
N PRO A 115 9.08 -13.10 -11.31
CA PRO A 115 9.47 -12.93 -12.69
C PRO A 115 10.80 -12.15 -12.75
N LYS A 116 11.66 -12.55 -13.70
CA LYS A 116 13.01 -11.97 -13.84
C LYS A 116 12.98 -10.44 -13.88
N ASP A 117 11.94 -9.89 -14.50
CA ASP A 117 11.55 -8.50 -14.33
C ASP A 117 10.14 -8.41 -13.74
N LEU A 118 9.97 -7.46 -12.83
CA LEU A 118 8.69 -7.23 -12.15
C LEU A 118 7.73 -6.53 -13.12
N PRO A 119 6.47 -7.00 -13.29
CA PRO A 119 5.48 -6.39 -14.17
C PRO A 119 4.89 -5.13 -13.53
N LEU A 120 5.77 -4.20 -13.15
CA LEU A 120 5.45 -2.95 -12.48
C LEU A 120 5.69 -1.78 -13.42
N PRO A 121 4.87 -0.71 -13.30
CA PRO A 121 5.03 0.47 -14.12
C PRO A 121 6.43 1.06 -13.97
N ARG A 122 6.93 1.59 -15.07
CA ARG A 122 8.27 2.21 -15.18
C ARG A 122 8.17 3.72 -15.34
N LEU A 123 7.09 4.23 -15.92
CA LEU A 123 6.90 5.67 -16.09
C LEU A 123 6.95 6.41 -14.75
N ARG A 124 7.51 7.63 -14.79
CA ARG A 124 7.50 8.58 -13.67
C ARG A 124 8.15 8.05 -12.39
N ASN A 125 9.27 7.32 -12.51
CA ASN A 125 9.96 6.71 -11.38
C ASN A 125 9.04 5.82 -10.53
N ALA A 126 8.01 5.21 -11.12
CA ALA A 126 6.99 4.50 -10.38
C ALA A 126 7.57 3.40 -9.48
N ARG A 127 8.64 2.71 -9.90
CA ARG A 127 9.33 1.72 -9.05
C ARG A 127 9.99 2.32 -7.82
N VAL A 128 10.55 3.53 -7.92
CA VAL A 128 11.13 4.25 -6.76
C VAL A 128 10.01 4.59 -5.78
N HIS A 129 8.90 5.15 -6.27
CA HIS A 129 7.75 5.49 -5.44
C HIS A 129 7.04 4.27 -4.85
N LEU A 130 6.99 3.15 -5.59
CA LEU A 130 6.53 1.86 -5.08
C LEU A 130 7.45 1.35 -3.98
N LEU A 131 8.78 1.46 -4.13
CA LEU A 131 9.71 1.07 -3.06
C LEU A 131 9.51 1.93 -1.80
N GLU A 132 9.33 3.24 -1.96
CA GLU A 132 9.00 4.13 -0.84
C GLU A 132 7.69 3.72 -0.15
N ALA A 133 6.64 3.43 -0.94
CA ALA A 133 5.36 2.97 -0.43
C ALA A 133 5.43 1.59 0.24
N MET A 134 6.25 0.67 -0.28
CA MET A 134 6.49 -0.64 0.32
C MET A 134 7.22 -0.53 1.65
N CYS A 135 8.23 0.36 1.76
CA CYS A 135 8.88 0.64 3.05
C CYS A 135 7.87 1.22 4.06
N LEU A 136 6.99 2.11 3.60
CA LEU A 136 5.92 2.66 4.44
C LEU A 136 4.92 1.57 4.89
N ALA A 137 4.55 0.66 3.99
CA ALA A 137 3.70 -0.47 4.31
C ALA A 137 4.37 -1.42 5.29
N ASP A 138 5.67 -1.68 5.15
CA ASP A 138 6.43 -2.53 6.10
C ASP A 138 6.47 -1.90 7.51
N ASP A 139 6.64 -0.59 7.58
CA ASP A 139 6.69 0.15 8.85
C ASP A 139 5.33 0.18 9.57
N GLY A 140 4.22 0.16 8.82
CA GLY A 140 2.88 0.45 9.36
C GLY A 140 1.84 -0.66 9.28
N PHE A 141 1.95 -1.58 8.31
CA PHE A 141 0.92 -2.58 8.03
C PHE A 141 1.32 -3.98 8.47
N THR A 142 2.61 -4.29 8.59
CA THR A 142 3.08 -5.64 8.96
C THR A 142 2.42 -6.15 10.25
N LEU A 143 2.27 -5.29 11.26
CA LEU A 143 1.63 -5.66 12.54
C LEU A 143 0.13 -5.99 12.41
N VAL A 144 -0.57 -5.44 11.42
CA VAL A 144 -2.00 -5.67 11.23
C VAL A 144 -2.29 -6.80 10.24
N CYS A 145 -1.36 -7.06 9.32
CA CYS A 145 -1.53 -8.05 8.26
C CYS A 145 -1.13 -9.49 8.66
N ASP A 146 -0.31 -9.67 9.71
CA ASP A 146 0.17 -11.01 10.14
C ASP A 146 -0.81 -11.77 11.06
N GLY A 147 -2.06 -11.32 11.17
CA GLY A 147 -3.00 -11.84 12.16
C GLY A 147 -4.43 -12.06 11.67
N VAL A 148 -5.10 -13.00 12.33
CA VAL A 148 -6.54 -13.24 12.20
C VAL A 148 -7.29 -12.25 13.10
N LEU A 149 -8.08 -11.39 12.46
CA LEU A 149 -8.96 -10.41 13.07
C LEU A 149 -10.25 -11.06 13.56
N GLN A 150 -10.79 -10.51 14.64
CA GLN A 150 -12.11 -10.87 15.15
C GLN A 150 -13.11 -9.76 14.84
N MET A 151 -14.04 -10.04 13.94
CA MET A 151 -14.92 -9.04 13.34
C MET A 151 -16.37 -9.15 13.84
N HIS A 152 -16.55 -9.45 15.13
CA HIS A 152 -17.86 -9.63 15.76
C HIS A 152 -18.76 -8.41 15.57
N TYR A 153 -19.89 -8.56 14.89
CA TYR A 153 -20.81 -7.46 14.61
C TYR A 153 -22.27 -7.76 15.04
N GLY A 154 -22.90 -6.82 15.74
CA GLY A 154 -24.30 -6.92 16.17
C GLY A 154 -24.53 -7.56 17.55
N GLN A 155 -25.78 -7.54 18.00
CA GLN A 155 -26.19 -7.92 19.37
C GLN A 155 -26.13 -9.42 19.69
N TYR A 156 -25.97 -10.28 18.67
CA TYR A 156 -25.86 -11.74 18.78
C TYR A 156 -24.63 -12.29 18.04
N ALA A 157 -23.60 -11.45 17.86
CA ALA A 157 -22.52 -11.67 16.90
C ALA A 157 -21.93 -13.09 17.00
N SER A 158 -22.22 -13.91 16.00
CA SER A 158 -21.43 -15.11 15.74
C SER A 158 -19.97 -14.68 15.50
N PRO A 159 -18.98 -15.48 15.96
CA PRO A 159 -17.59 -15.16 15.72
C PRO A 159 -17.33 -15.15 14.21
N ARG A 160 -17.09 -13.97 13.67
CA ARG A 160 -16.57 -13.76 12.32
C ARG A 160 -15.09 -13.47 12.40
N PHE A 161 -14.33 -14.13 11.53
CA PHE A 161 -12.89 -13.97 11.45
C PHE A 161 -12.53 -13.33 10.12
N GLY A 162 -11.54 -12.46 10.15
CA GLY A 162 -11.01 -11.75 8.98
C GLY A 162 -9.48 -11.77 9.00
N SER A 163 -8.88 -11.31 7.93
CA SER A 163 -7.46 -11.01 7.82
C SER A 163 -7.33 -9.66 7.11
N MET A 164 -6.26 -8.94 7.43
CA MET A 164 -5.83 -7.79 6.64
C MET A 164 -4.73 -8.24 5.69
N GLN A 165 -4.83 -7.88 4.41
CA GLN A 165 -3.83 -8.18 3.41
C GLN A 165 -3.31 -6.86 2.83
N PRO A 166 -1.99 -6.64 2.78
CA PRO A 166 -1.45 -5.39 2.28
C PRO A 166 -1.75 -5.21 0.79
N VAL A 167 -1.98 -3.97 0.39
CA VAL A 167 -2.12 -3.56 -1.01
C VAL A 167 -1.27 -2.32 -1.27
N VAL A 168 -0.49 -2.38 -2.33
CA VAL A 168 0.36 -1.29 -2.81
C VAL A 168 0.24 -1.25 -4.33
N PHE A 169 -0.20 -0.12 -4.87
CA PHE A 169 -0.53 0.00 -6.29
C PHE A 169 -0.16 1.38 -6.82
N SER A 170 0.55 1.47 -7.95
CA SER A 170 0.92 2.76 -8.55
C SER A 170 -0.04 3.20 -9.65
N LEU A 171 -0.61 4.40 -9.50
CA LEU A 171 -1.44 4.99 -10.56
C LEU A 171 -0.67 5.32 -11.85
N ALA A 172 0.66 5.20 -11.86
CA ALA A 172 1.45 5.26 -13.09
C ALA A 172 1.07 4.14 -14.07
N GLU A 173 0.57 2.99 -13.59
CA GLU A 173 0.05 1.91 -14.44
C GLU A 173 -1.12 2.38 -15.31
N ALA A 174 -2.04 3.17 -14.76
CA ALA A 174 -3.14 3.75 -15.52
C ALA A 174 -2.64 4.62 -16.68
N ILE A 175 -1.57 5.39 -16.43
CA ILE A 175 -0.97 6.28 -17.41
C ILE A 175 -0.29 5.49 -18.53
N GLU A 176 0.38 4.38 -18.18
CA GLU A 176 0.96 3.46 -19.16
C GLU A 176 -0.12 2.84 -20.05
N ARG A 177 -1.18 2.28 -19.46
CA ARG A 177 -2.33 1.71 -20.21
C ARG A 177 -2.93 2.72 -21.19
N GLN A 178 -3.17 3.96 -20.74
CA GLN A 178 -3.73 5.02 -21.60
C GLN A 178 -2.81 5.41 -22.77
N ARG A 179 -1.49 5.26 -22.63
CA ARG A 179 -0.53 5.52 -23.73
C ARG A 179 -0.50 4.37 -24.73
N GLU A 180 -0.60 3.14 -24.26
CA GLU A 180 -0.66 1.94 -25.11
C GLU A 180 -1.95 1.90 -25.95
N GLU A 181 -3.08 2.33 -25.39
CA GLU A 181 -4.38 2.37 -26.08
C GLU A 181 -4.54 3.50 -27.10
N LYS A 182 -3.63 4.50 -27.12
CA LYS A 182 -3.67 5.63 -28.08
C LYS A 182 -2.43 5.67 -28.99
N PRO A 183 -2.20 4.69 -29.88
CA PRO A 183 -0.95 4.66 -30.65
C PRO A 183 -0.86 5.75 -31.73
N THR A 184 -1.97 6.32 -32.20
CA THR A 184 -1.95 7.21 -33.38
C THR A 184 -3.27 7.95 -33.56
N LYS A 185 -3.34 9.23 -33.17
CA LYS A 185 -4.00 10.36 -33.87
C LYS A 185 -4.13 11.57 -32.93
N SER A 186 -3.77 12.74 -33.46
CA SER A 186 -3.72 14.06 -32.82
C SER A 186 -2.54 14.34 -31.89
N ARG A 187 -1.36 14.61 -32.50
CA ARG A 187 -0.51 15.70 -32.02
C ARG A 187 -1.25 17.02 -32.27
N SER A 188 -2.25 17.33 -31.46
CA SER A 188 -2.72 18.71 -31.31
C SER A 188 -1.87 19.34 -30.21
N THR A 189 -1.02 20.26 -30.62
CA THR A 189 -0.38 21.28 -29.80
C THR A 189 -1.35 21.85 -28.77
N GLY A 190 -1.10 21.57 -27.49
CA GLY A 190 -1.89 22.14 -26.41
C GLY A 190 -1.58 21.50 -25.06
N THR A 191 -0.67 22.13 -24.33
CA THR A 191 -0.36 21.91 -22.91
C THR A 191 0.52 20.69 -22.61
N ILE A 192 1.73 20.98 -22.15
CA ILE A 192 2.60 20.08 -21.40
C ILE A 192 1.73 19.44 -20.30
N GLN A 193 1.33 18.18 -20.49
CA GLN A 193 0.66 17.41 -19.46
C GLN A 193 1.63 17.33 -18.29
N THR A 194 1.27 17.94 -17.17
CA THR A 194 2.02 17.95 -15.91
C THR A 194 2.64 16.58 -15.64
N ASP A 195 3.96 16.57 -15.45
CA ASP A 195 4.81 15.38 -15.38
C ASP A 195 4.54 14.49 -14.15
N GLU A 196 3.72 14.94 -13.20
CA GLU A 196 3.45 14.32 -11.91
C GLU A 196 1.95 13.97 -11.74
N ILE A 197 1.65 13.06 -10.82
CA ILE A 197 0.26 12.72 -10.45
C ILE A 197 -0.15 13.72 -9.37
N ASP A 198 -1.15 14.56 -9.66
CA ASP A 198 -1.67 15.51 -8.68
C ASP A 198 -2.57 14.75 -7.70
N THR A 199 -2.03 14.51 -6.51
CA THR A 199 -2.76 13.81 -5.45
C THR A 199 -3.80 14.67 -4.76
N ASP A 200 -3.88 15.97 -5.06
CA ASP A 200 -4.94 16.85 -4.58
C ASP A 200 -6.11 16.93 -5.57
N ASP A 201 -5.89 16.60 -6.85
CA ASP A 201 -6.95 16.45 -7.86
C ASP A 201 -7.69 15.10 -7.71
N VAL A 202 -8.77 15.12 -6.95
CA VAL A 202 -9.67 13.97 -6.74
C VAL A 202 -10.26 13.45 -8.05
N GLU A 203 -10.53 14.30 -9.05
CA GLU A 203 -11.06 13.86 -10.33
C GLU A 203 -10.00 13.08 -11.13
N GLN A 204 -8.75 13.55 -11.11
CA GLN A 204 -7.64 12.80 -11.70
C GLN A 204 -7.46 11.44 -11.01
N LEU A 205 -7.41 11.41 -9.67
CA LEU A 205 -7.29 10.15 -8.92
C LEU A 205 -8.44 9.18 -9.21
N THR A 206 -9.67 9.70 -9.29
CA THR A 206 -10.85 8.91 -9.66
C THR A 206 -10.69 8.27 -11.04
N ARG A 207 -10.32 9.06 -12.06
CA ARG A 207 -10.13 8.55 -13.44
C ARG A 207 -9.00 7.54 -13.55
N LEU A 208 -7.87 7.79 -12.88
CA LEU A 208 -6.71 6.89 -12.92
C LEU A 208 -7.05 5.55 -12.24
N LEU A 209 -7.69 5.56 -11.07
CA LEU A 209 -8.16 4.33 -10.44
C LEU A 209 -9.17 3.57 -11.31
N ASP A 210 -10.14 4.26 -11.90
CA ASP A 210 -11.15 3.64 -12.78
C ASP A 210 -10.55 3.07 -14.08
N THR A 211 -9.38 3.57 -14.51
CA THR A 211 -8.62 3.00 -15.65
C THR A 211 -8.00 1.65 -15.28
N VAL A 212 -7.57 1.49 -14.03
CA VAL A 212 -6.94 0.26 -13.56
C VAL A 212 -8.00 -0.80 -13.31
N GLN A 213 -9.03 -0.42 -12.56
CA GLN A 213 -10.17 -1.27 -12.24
C GLN A 213 -11.45 -0.43 -12.31
N MET A 214 -12.31 -0.78 -13.26
CA MET A 214 -13.52 -0.02 -13.55
C MET A 214 -14.40 0.15 -12.31
N GLY A 215 -14.75 1.41 -12.01
CA GLY A 215 -15.67 1.77 -10.93
C GLY A 215 -15.03 1.88 -9.54
N VAL A 216 -13.77 1.48 -9.37
CA VAL A 216 -13.06 1.57 -8.09
C VAL A 216 -12.83 3.01 -7.67
N GLY A 217 -12.34 3.86 -8.57
CA GLY A 217 -12.13 5.28 -8.31
C GLY A 217 -13.44 5.98 -7.94
N THR A 218 -14.47 5.78 -8.75
CA THR A 218 -15.80 6.35 -8.48
C THR A 218 -16.33 5.93 -7.10
N GLN A 219 -16.13 4.68 -6.71
CA GLN A 219 -16.58 4.14 -5.42
C GLN A 219 -15.71 4.65 -4.26
N PHE A 220 -14.39 4.73 -4.44
CA PHE A 220 -13.41 5.21 -3.47
C PHE A 220 -13.73 6.64 -3.01
N PHE A 221 -14.08 7.50 -3.96
CA PHE A 221 -14.41 8.90 -3.71
C PHE A 221 -15.92 9.17 -3.54
N SER A 222 -16.77 8.13 -3.58
CA SER A 222 -18.22 8.30 -3.38
C SER A 222 -18.57 8.68 -1.93
N GLY A 223 -19.27 9.80 -1.74
CA GLY A 223 -19.83 10.19 -0.44
C GLY A 223 -21.07 9.39 -0.01
N ARG A 224 -21.72 8.69 -0.94
CA ARG A 224 -23.07 8.11 -0.77
C ARG A 224 -23.20 7.13 0.40
N LYS A 225 -22.12 6.41 0.75
CA LYS A 225 -22.14 5.37 1.79
C LYS A 225 -21.72 5.87 3.18
N GLN A 226 -21.28 7.12 3.34
CA GLN A 226 -20.79 7.64 4.63
C GLN A 226 -21.88 7.70 5.72
N HIS A 227 -23.14 7.88 5.33
CA HIS A 227 -24.28 7.96 6.25
C HIS A 227 -25.03 6.65 6.47
N CYS A 228 -24.64 5.57 5.80
CA CYS A 228 -25.26 4.26 5.99
C CYS A 228 -24.79 3.60 7.29
N THR A 229 -25.61 2.73 7.87
CA THR A 229 -25.20 1.89 9.01
C THR A 229 -23.96 1.06 8.62
N PRO A 230 -22.95 0.93 9.51
CA PRO A 230 -21.82 0.04 9.26
C PRO A 230 -22.29 -1.40 8.99
N GLY A 231 -21.51 -2.15 8.22
CA GLY A 231 -21.78 -3.54 7.85
C GLY A 231 -21.01 -4.54 8.73
N ASN A 232 -19.92 -4.10 9.36
CA ASN A 232 -19.09 -4.92 10.24
C ASN A 232 -18.42 -4.07 11.33
N ALA A 233 -17.78 -4.75 12.29
CA ALA A 233 -17.11 -4.10 13.41
C ALA A 233 -15.97 -3.18 12.96
N VAL A 234 -15.17 -3.61 11.99
CA VAL A 234 -14.03 -2.84 11.49
C VAL A 234 -14.49 -1.50 10.93
N GLU A 235 -15.52 -1.49 10.09
CA GLU A 235 -16.11 -0.26 9.56
C GLU A 235 -16.72 0.61 10.66
N ALA A 236 -17.40 0.00 11.64
CA ALA A 236 -17.99 0.73 12.77
C ALA A 236 -16.91 1.43 13.59
N HIS A 237 -15.80 0.75 13.91
CA HIS A 237 -14.65 1.35 14.56
C HIS A 237 -14.02 2.41 13.66
N TRP A 238 -13.71 2.08 12.41
CA TRP A 238 -13.01 2.97 11.48
C TRP A 238 -13.72 4.31 11.31
N ARG A 239 -15.05 4.31 11.12
CA ARG A 239 -15.85 5.54 10.98
C ARG A 239 -15.90 6.37 12.26
N ASN A 240 -15.75 5.74 13.42
CA ASN A 240 -15.89 6.40 14.73
C ASN A 240 -14.57 6.69 15.44
N ILE A 241 -13.42 6.31 14.87
CA ILE A 241 -12.12 6.73 15.37
C ILE A 241 -11.87 8.18 14.92
N ALA A 242 -11.84 9.09 15.88
CA ALA A 242 -11.27 10.41 15.71
C ALA A 242 -9.76 10.32 15.95
N VAL A 243 -9.00 11.00 15.09
CA VAL A 243 -7.54 11.06 15.15
C VAL A 243 -7.15 12.53 15.25
N ASP A 244 -6.41 12.87 16.29
CA ASP A 244 -5.71 14.15 16.40
C ASP A 244 -4.27 13.95 15.91
N LEU A 245 -3.95 14.56 14.77
CA LEU A 245 -2.62 14.44 14.16
C LEU A 245 -1.56 15.24 14.90
N GLU A 246 -1.94 16.32 15.59
CA GLU A 246 -1.00 17.19 16.33
C GLU A 246 -0.53 16.49 17.61
N THR A 247 -1.47 15.98 18.40
CA THR A 247 -1.13 15.27 19.65
C THR A 247 -0.83 13.79 19.44
N GLY A 248 -1.19 13.24 18.27
CA GLY A 248 -1.09 11.81 18.00
C GLY A 248 -2.07 10.95 18.77
N THR A 249 -3.09 11.55 19.37
CA THR A 249 -4.09 10.84 20.16
C THR A 249 -5.22 10.32 19.29
N THR A 250 -5.85 9.23 19.73
CA THR A 250 -6.97 8.62 19.03
C THR A 250 -8.09 8.29 20.01
N ILE A 251 -9.34 8.48 19.56
CA ILE A 251 -10.53 8.21 20.37
C ILE A 251 -11.56 7.51 19.49
N CYS A 252 -12.02 6.32 19.89
CA CYS A 252 -13.10 5.62 19.20
C CYS A 252 -14.45 5.83 19.90
N ARG A 253 -15.35 6.60 19.27
CA ARG A 253 -16.70 6.84 19.81
C ARG A 253 -17.54 5.56 19.85
N TYR A 254 -17.31 4.61 18.94
CA TYR A 254 -18.01 3.32 18.95
C TYR A 254 -17.64 2.49 20.19
N CYS A 255 -16.36 2.51 20.59
CA CYS A 255 -15.92 1.89 21.84
C CYS A 255 -16.56 2.51 23.09
N GLN A 256 -16.81 3.82 23.09
CA GLN A 256 -17.50 4.52 24.19
C GLN A 256 -18.98 4.12 24.23
N LEU A 257 -19.65 4.15 23.07
CA LEU A 257 -21.07 3.81 22.95
C LEU A 257 -21.39 2.36 23.36
N ILE A 258 -20.56 1.39 22.97
CA ILE A 258 -20.76 -0.01 23.37
C ILE A 258 -20.70 -0.15 24.89
N VAL A 259 -19.78 0.55 25.56
CA VAL A 259 -19.69 0.50 27.03
C VAL A 259 -20.93 1.10 27.67
N GLU A 260 -21.40 2.24 27.18
CA GLU A 260 -22.58 2.93 27.72
C GLU A 260 -23.88 2.13 27.50
N HIS A 261 -24.00 1.40 26.39
CA HIS A 261 -25.22 0.67 26.00
C HIS A 261 -25.14 -0.84 26.25
N SER A 262 -24.10 -1.31 26.96
CA SER A 262 -23.86 -2.73 27.25
C SER A 262 -24.89 -3.38 28.20
N SER A 263 -25.83 -2.61 28.75
CA SER A 263 -26.79 -3.04 29.76
C SER A 263 -28.02 -3.81 29.24
N LYS A 264 -28.19 -4.00 27.91
CA LYS A 264 -29.40 -4.64 27.32
C LYS A 264 -29.32 -6.15 27.06
N HIS A 265 -28.33 -6.86 27.61
CA HIS A 265 -28.04 -8.26 27.25
C HIS A 265 -28.44 -9.28 28.34
N ARG A 266 -28.58 -10.56 27.96
CA ARG A 266 -28.96 -11.69 28.85
C ARG A 266 -28.05 -11.89 30.08
N CYS A 267 -26.81 -11.39 30.06
CA CYS A 267 -25.86 -11.44 31.18
C CYS A 267 -24.92 -10.23 31.14
N GLU A 268 -25.00 -9.37 32.16
CA GLU A 268 -24.19 -8.15 32.29
C GLU A 268 -22.68 -8.43 32.24
N ARG A 269 -22.24 -9.50 32.89
CA ARG A 269 -20.82 -9.90 32.91
C ARG A 269 -20.29 -10.27 31.53
N CYS A 270 -21.07 -10.98 30.72
CA CYS A 270 -20.66 -11.39 29.38
C CYS A 270 -20.51 -10.19 28.45
N THR A 271 -21.41 -9.20 28.55
CA THR A 271 -21.34 -8.00 27.71
C THR A 271 -20.18 -7.09 28.11
N LEU A 272 -19.92 -6.93 29.40
CA LEU A 272 -18.77 -6.16 29.87
C LEU A 272 -17.44 -6.78 29.40
N VAL A 273 -17.33 -8.11 29.43
CA VAL A 273 -16.17 -8.82 28.90
C VAL A 273 -16.06 -8.60 27.38
N PHE A 274 -17.14 -8.79 26.64
CA PHE A 274 -17.15 -8.60 25.19
C PHE A 274 -16.80 -7.15 24.78
N ALA A 275 -17.35 -6.15 25.46
CA ALA A 275 -17.05 -4.74 25.23
C ALA A 275 -15.57 -4.44 25.46
N ARG A 276 -14.98 -4.95 26.55
CA ARG A 276 -13.54 -4.81 26.82
C ARG A 276 -12.67 -5.43 25.74
N LEU A 277 -13.07 -6.60 25.24
CA LEU A 277 -12.34 -7.29 24.17
C LEU A 277 -12.34 -6.49 22.86
N LEU A 278 -13.50 -5.94 22.46
CA LEU A 278 -13.58 -5.04 21.30
C LEU A 278 -12.74 -3.78 21.48
N GLN A 279 -12.71 -3.21 22.69
CA GLN A 279 -11.89 -2.05 23.01
C GLN A 279 -10.39 -2.35 22.93
N GLN A 280 -9.96 -3.48 23.48
CA GLN A 280 -8.57 -3.94 23.42
C GLN A 280 -8.12 -4.12 21.97
N HIS A 281 -8.94 -4.79 21.15
CA HIS A 281 -8.63 -4.99 19.74
C HIS A 281 -8.59 -3.66 18.97
N CYS A 282 -9.55 -2.77 19.22
CA CYS A 282 -9.56 -1.44 18.60
C CYS A 282 -8.35 -0.58 18.98
N ALA A 283 -7.97 -0.56 20.26
CA ALA A 283 -6.83 0.21 20.76
C ALA A 283 -5.49 -0.36 20.28
N ALA A 284 -5.39 -1.69 20.17
CA ALA A 284 -4.16 -2.36 19.72
C ALA A 284 -3.96 -2.28 18.20
N LEU A 285 -5.05 -2.28 17.42
CA LEU A 285 -4.98 -2.49 15.97
C LEU A 285 -5.60 -1.34 15.16
N TYR A 286 -6.90 -1.09 15.29
CA TYR A 286 -7.61 -0.13 14.40
C TYR A 286 -7.19 1.33 14.62
N GLN A 287 -6.99 1.75 15.89
CA GLN A 287 -6.60 3.11 16.23
C GLN A 287 -5.18 3.45 15.74
N PRO A 288 -4.14 2.64 16.06
CA PRO A 288 -2.81 2.85 15.52
C PRO A 288 -2.76 2.83 13.99
N LEU A 289 -3.47 1.89 13.36
CA LEU A 289 -3.53 1.80 11.90
C LEU A 289 -4.11 3.08 11.29
N LYS A 290 -5.25 3.57 11.80
CA LYS A 290 -5.87 4.79 11.27
C LYS A 290 -4.99 6.02 11.47
N LEU A 291 -4.35 6.14 12.65
CA LEU A 291 -3.39 7.20 12.92
C LEU A 291 -2.21 7.16 11.94
N PHE A 292 -1.63 5.98 11.75
CA PHE A 292 -0.51 5.77 10.83
C PHE A 292 -0.89 6.16 9.39
N MET A 293 -2.03 5.67 8.90
CA MET A 293 -2.49 5.97 7.55
C MET A 293 -2.77 7.47 7.36
N LEU A 294 -3.45 8.13 8.30
CA LEU A 294 -3.74 9.56 8.18
C LEU A 294 -2.50 10.46 8.30
N ARG A 295 -1.43 9.99 8.95
CA ARG A 295 -0.16 10.71 9.01
C ARG A 295 0.63 10.66 7.70
N ASN A 296 0.55 9.54 6.99
CA ASN A 296 1.45 9.25 5.88
C ASN A 296 0.76 9.27 4.50
N LEU A 297 -0.58 9.19 4.46
CA LEU A 297 -1.36 9.07 3.23
C LEU A 297 -2.42 10.16 3.13
N LYS A 298 -2.67 10.61 1.90
CA LYS A 298 -3.81 11.45 1.53
C LYS A 298 -5.04 10.61 1.24
N HIS A 299 -6.22 11.23 1.35
CA HIS A 299 -7.51 10.64 0.98
C HIS A 299 -7.76 9.25 1.58
N VAL A 300 -7.41 9.03 2.84
CA VAL A 300 -7.65 7.75 3.49
C VAL A 300 -9.15 7.47 3.59
N ARG A 301 -9.57 6.31 3.09
CA ARG A 301 -10.98 5.89 3.00
C ARG A 301 -11.16 4.42 3.36
N TYR A 302 -12.34 4.13 3.90
CA TYR A 302 -12.89 2.78 3.99
C TYR A 302 -13.87 2.62 2.83
N VAL A 303 -13.60 1.67 1.96
CA VAL A 303 -14.32 1.47 0.71
C VAL A 303 -14.94 0.09 0.73
N LYS A 304 -16.26 0.07 0.60
CA LYS A 304 -16.98 -1.17 0.36
C LYS A 304 -17.05 -1.47 -1.13
N PRO A 305 -16.89 -2.75 -1.49
CA PRO A 305 -17.02 -3.20 -2.86
C PRO A 305 -18.42 -2.88 -3.42
N CYS A 306 -18.54 -2.75 -4.75
CA CYS A 306 -19.84 -2.58 -5.40
C CYS A 306 -20.67 -3.88 -5.34
N ARG A 307 -22.00 -3.79 -5.34
CA ARG A 307 -22.86 -4.98 -5.57
C ARG A 307 -22.52 -5.52 -6.96
N GLY A 308 -22.13 -6.79 -7.06
CA GLY A 308 -21.59 -7.38 -8.30
C GLY A 308 -20.09 -7.68 -8.28
N TRP A 309 -19.29 -7.10 -7.37
CA TRP A 309 -17.91 -7.55 -7.15
C TRP A 309 -17.85 -9.01 -6.66
N ASN A 310 -18.91 -9.47 -5.99
CA ASN A 310 -19.08 -10.82 -5.45
C ASN A 310 -20.28 -11.55 -6.09
N CYS A 311 -20.85 -11.05 -7.20
CA CYS A 311 -22.11 -11.58 -7.73
C CYS A 311 -22.11 -11.65 -9.25
N THR A 312 -21.58 -12.75 -9.76
CA THR A 312 -21.86 -13.25 -11.11
C THR A 312 -21.99 -14.76 -10.97
N ASN A 313 -23.15 -15.27 -11.40
CA ASN A 313 -23.75 -16.57 -11.06
C ASN A 313 -24.39 -16.62 -9.68
N ASN A 314 -25.68 -16.95 -9.66
CA ASN A 314 -26.57 -17.04 -8.50
C ASN A 314 -26.16 -18.09 -7.45
N ASP A 315 -24.92 -18.59 -7.49
CA ASP A 315 -24.36 -19.56 -6.56
C ASP A 315 -23.70 -18.87 -5.35
N PHE A 316 -23.44 -17.55 -5.42
CA PHE A 316 -22.94 -16.76 -4.29
C PHE A 316 -24.05 -16.36 -3.31
N GLN A 317 -24.64 -17.35 -2.63
CA GLN A 317 -25.36 -17.10 -1.37
C GLN A 317 -24.34 -16.99 -0.21
N GLY A 318 -23.58 -15.90 -0.14
CA GLY A 318 -22.57 -15.72 0.92
C GLY A 318 -22.15 -14.28 1.22
N ASP A 319 -22.07 -13.95 2.50
CA ASP A 319 -21.61 -12.67 3.09
C ASP A 319 -20.08 -12.49 3.07
N TYR A 320 -19.39 -12.84 1.98
CA TYR A 320 -17.92 -12.73 1.94
C TYR A 320 -17.49 -11.26 2.06
N LEU A 321 -16.51 -11.01 2.93
CA LEU A 321 -15.98 -9.70 3.22
C LEU A 321 -14.78 -9.41 2.33
N MET A 322 -14.81 -8.30 1.60
CA MET A 322 -13.66 -7.77 0.83
C MET A 322 -13.70 -6.25 0.83
N ASP A 323 -13.51 -5.66 2.00
CA ASP A 323 -13.49 -4.20 2.16
C ASP A 323 -12.06 -3.67 2.00
N LEU A 324 -11.90 -2.46 1.46
CA LEU A 324 -10.60 -1.82 1.26
C LEU A 324 -10.44 -0.66 2.24
N ILE A 325 -9.30 -0.61 2.93
CA ILE A 325 -8.88 0.56 3.71
C ILE A 325 -7.58 1.05 3.09
N ALA A 326 -7.61 2.18 2.39
CA ALA A 326 -6.44 2.68 1.68
C ALA A 326 -6.41 4.21 1.59
N GLY A 327 -5.25 4.74 1.27
CA GLY A 327 -5.00 6.13 0.90
C GLY A 327 -3.89 6.21 -0.14
N PHE A 328 -3.48 7.42 -0.51
CA PHE A 328 -2.45 7.65 -1.51
C PHE A 328 -1.22 8.31 -0.91
N THR A 329 -0.04 7.83 -1.28
CA THR A 329 1.21 8.56 -1.07
C THR A 329 1.21 9.84 -1.93
N PRO A 330 2.02 10.85 -1.60
CA PRO A 330 2.14 12.06 -2.42
C PRO A 330 2.53 11.82 -3.88
N ALA A 331 3.18 10.68 -4.17
CA ALA A 331 3.60 10.28 -5.51
C ALA A 331 2.52 9.55 -6.32
N GLY A 332 1.29 9.40 -5.78
CA GLY A 332 0.19 8.72 -6.47
C GLY A 332 0.24 7.19 -6.38
N VAL A 333 0.87 6.64 -5.33
CA VAL A 333 0.79 5.20 -5.02
C VAL A 333 -0.32 4.98 -4.00
N LEU A 334 -1.33 4.19 -4.34
CA LEU A 334 -2.33 3.68 -3.41
C LEU A 334 -1.67 2.67 -2.46
N CYS A 335 -1.88 2.84 -1.16
CA CYS A 335 -1.29 2.02 -0.11
C CYS A 335 -2.35 1.76 0.96
N GLY A 336 -2.51 0.50 1.38
CA GLY A 336 -3.51 0.14 2.37
C GLY A 336 -3.59 -1.34 2.67
N VAL A 337 -4.77 -1.77 3.12
CA VAL A 337 -5.09 -3.16 3.42
C VAL A 337 -6.47 -3.54 2.89
N TYR A 338 -6.58 -4.75 2.34
CA TYR A 338 -7.83 -5.44 2.15
C TYR A 338 -8.24 -6.17 3.40
N LEU A 339 -9.51 -6.05 3.79
CA LEU A 339 -10.13 -6.81 4.85
C LEU A 339 -10.91 -7.96 4.22
N THR A 340 -10.46 -9.19 4.48
CA THR A 340 -11.10 -10.39 3.91
C THR A 340 -11.27 -11.53 4.89
N ASP A 341 -12.38 -12.24 4.81
CA ASP A 341 -12.64 -13.49 5.53
C ASP A 341 -12.28 -14.74 4.72
N LEU A 342 -11.77 -14.54 3.50
CA LEU A 342 -11.35 -15.63 2.63
C LEU A 342 -10.15 -16.38 3.23
N ARG A 343 -10.21 -17.72 3.14
CA ARG A 343 -9.07 -18.63 3.36
C ARG A 343 -8.47 -18.61 4.77
N ILE A 344 -9.20 -18.18 5.79
CA ILE A 344 -8.77 -18.31 7.19
C ILE A 344 -8.96 -19.75 7.65
N LEU A 345 -7.88 -20.51 7.67
CA LEU A 345 -7.93 -21.90 8.13
C LEU A 345 -8.23 -21.95 9.65
N PRO A 346 -9.03 -22.93 10.12
CA PRO A 346 -9.35 -23.05 11.56
C PRO A 346 -8.13 -23.10 12.48
N ARG A 347 -7.02 -23.68 12.01
CA ARG A 347 -5.73 -23.69 12.75
C ARG A 347 -5.15 -22.28 12.96
N MET A 348 -5.28 -21.39 11.97
CA MET A 348 -4.79 -20.00 12.07
C MET A 348 -5.55 -19.20 13.12
N ILE A 349 -6.84 -19.49 13.32
CA ILE A 349 -7.66 -18.86 14.37
C ILE A 349 -7.12 -19.17 15.77
N SER A 350 -6.46 -20.31 15.96
CA SER A 350 -5.90 -20.71 17.26
C SER A 350 -4.48 -20.20 17.47
N ASP A 351 -3.70 -20.11 16.39
CA ASP A 351 -2.24 -19.93 16.44
C ASP A 351 -1.78 -18.51 16.05
N ARG A 352 -2.60 -17.75 15.30
CA ARG A 352 -2.22 -16.47 14.70
C ARG A 352 -3.29 -15.40 14.91
N LEU A 353 -3.81 -15.27 16.12
CA LEU A 353 -4.73 -14.18 16.43
C LEU A 353 -4.01 -12.83 16.35
N ALA A 354 -4.66 -11.86 15.73
CA ALA A 354 -4.15 -10.50 15.64
C ALA A 354 -4.01 -9.85 17.02
N LEU A 355 -3.23 -8.77 17.10
CA LEU A 355 -3.01 -8.03 18.35
C LEU A 355 -4.34 -7.61 18.99
N GLY A 356 -4.49 -7.90 20.28
CA GLY A 356 -5.71 -7.60 21.04
C GLY A 356 -6.91 -8.51 20.72
N ALA A 357 -6.77 -9.51 19.85
CA ALA A 357 -7.77 -10.56 19.68
C ALA A 357 -7.65 -11.63 20.79
N PHE A 358 -8.76 -12.31 21.08
CA PHE A 358 -8.87 -13.26 22.20
C PHE A 358 -9.11 -14.69 21.72
N LYS A 359 -8.60 -15.68 22.44
CA LYS A 359 -8.83 -17.08 22.06
C LYS A 359 -10.32 -17.42 22.18
N PRO A 360 -10.97 -17.91 21.12
CA PRO A 360 -12.34 -18.40 21.24
C PRO A 360 -12.35 -19.58 22.21
N VAL A 361 -13.31 -19.60 23.14
CA VAL A 361 -13.56 -20.76 23.99
C VAL A 361 -14.13 -21.85 23.08
N ILE A 362 -13.31 -22.81 22.67
CA ILE A 362 -13.79 -23.99 21.96
C ILE A 362 -14.50 -24.85 23.00
N GLU A 363 -15.83 -24.78 23.05
CA GLU A 363 -16.62 -25.79 23.75
C GLU A 363 -16.33 -27.14 23.10
N ARG A 364 -15.52 -27.97 23.77
CA ARG A 364 -15.39 -29.38 23.41
C ARG A 364 -16.78 -29.98 23.55
N ARG A 365 -17.45 -30.27 22.43
CA ARG A 365 -18.65 -31.10 22.46
C ARG A 365 -18.29 -32.37 23.23
N PRO A 366 -19.03 -32.75 24.28
CA PRO A 366 -18.81 -34.02 24.93
C PRO A 366 -18.94 -35.10 23.86
N VAL A 367 -17.90 -35.93 23.74
CA VAL A 367 -17.96 -37.16 22.96
C VAL A 367 -19.15 -37.93 23.51
N GLN A 368 -20.24 -38.00 22.75
CA GLN A 368 -21.31 -38.95 23.04
C GLN A 368 -20.63 -40.31 23.01
N ARG A 369 -20.44 -40.93 24.18
CA ARG A 369 -20.12 -42.35 24.26
C ARG A 369 -21.26 -43.04 23.53
N ALA A 370 -20.93 -43.75 22.47
CA ALA A 370 -21.82 -44.76 21.93
C ALA A 370 -22.07 -45.75 23.10
N GLU A 371 -23.31 -45.79 23.57
CA GLU A 371 -23.76 -46.89 24.40
C GLU A 371 -23.86 -48.12 23.48
N GLU A 372 -23.12 -49.18 23.84
CA GLU A 372 -23.25 -50.53 23.29
C GLU A 372 -24.55 -51.19 23.73
#